data_AF-A0AAN9N8R9-F1
#
_entry.id   AF-A0AAN9N8R9-F1
#
_cell.length_a   1.000
_cell.length_b   1.000
_cell.length_c   1.000
_cell.angle_alpha   90.00
_cell.angle_beta   90.00
_cell.angle_gamma   90.00
#
_symmetry.space_group_name_H-M   'P 1'
#
loop_
_entity.id
_entity.type
_entity.pdbx_description
1 polymer ?
#
loop_
_entity_poly.entity_id
_entity_poly.type
_entity_poly.pdbx_seq_one_letter_code
_entity_poly.pdbx_strand_id
1 'polypeptide(L)'
;MVVRMARLILEKNRKIYLYVLTRKLQSPKLWSAEKPYLYTLVVVLKGQYGRVVDCESCPVGFRKVSKAHKQLLVNGHVVVIRGVNRHEHHPQVGKANIEILHDQGFGLDEANIETHGFDYSKHLKNPTLEPIWASAMLDRVIGMLERDKNHTCIISWSLGNEFGFGTNHFALAGWIRGQDSSRVLHYEGGGSWTPCTDIVCPMYMRVWDMVKIANDPTETRPLVLCEYSHTMKAVMEIFIHIGKQLTTHLDSKEALFGIGLIRVKV
;
A
#
# COMPACT_ATOMS: atom_id res chain seq x y z
N MET A 1 10.48 20.10 -7.04
CA MET A 1 9.64 18.95 -7.44
C MET A 1 8.53 19.45 -8.37
N VAL A 2 8.25 18.80 -9.51
CA VAL A 2 7.05 19.09 -10.31
C VAL A 2 5.89 18.32 -9.69
N VAL A 3 4.83 19.02 -9.28
CA VAL A 3 3.68 18.42 -8.61
C VAL A 3 2.47 18.55 -9.52
N ARG A 4 1.78 17.43 -9.77
CA ARG A 4 0.41 17.45 -10.28
C ARG A 4 -0.49 17.79 -9.09
N MET A 5 -1.04 19.00 -9.10
CA MET A 5 -1.80 19.56 -7.98
C MET A 5 -3.22 19.02 -7.96
N ALA A 6 -3.87 18.89 -9.12
CA ALA A 6 -5.22 18.34 -9.23
C ALA A 6 -5.48 17.82 -10.66
N ARG A 7 -6.28 16.76 -10.76
CA ARG A 7 -6.94 16.31 -11.99
C ARG A 7 -8.44 16.56 -11.81
N LEU A 8 -9.02 17.44 -12.61
CA LEU A 8 -10.42 17.89 -12.48
C LEU A 8 -11.21 17.40 -13.68
N ILE A 9 -12.39 16.83 -13.42
CA ILE A 9 -13.35 16.41 -14.43
C ILE A 9 -14.54 17.37 -14.33
N LEU A 10 -14.82 18.12 -15.39
CA LEU A 10 -15.97 19.03 -15.45
C LEU A 10 -16.90 18.58 -16.57
N GLU A 11 -18.18 18.40 -16.25
CA GLU A 11 -19.20 18.17 -17.26
C GLU A 11 -19.93 19.48 -17.59
N LYS A 12 -20.00 19.83 -18.87
CA LYS A 12 -20.81 20.95 -19.36
C LYS A 12 -21.47 20.58 -20.67
N ASN A 13 -22.80 20.67 -20.73
CA ASN A 13 -23.60 20.34 -21.91
C ASN A 13 -23.32 18.92 -22.45
N ARG A 14 -23.27 17.92 -21.55
CA ARG A 14 -22.92 16.51 -21.85
C ARG A 14 -21.54 16.30 -22.47
N LYS A 15 -20.64 17.29 -22.38
CA LYS A 15 -19.22 17.16 -22.72
C LYS A 15 -18.41 17.13 -21.45
N ILE A 16 -17.48 16.18 -21.40
CA ILE A 16 -16.53 16.01 -20.28
C ILE A 16 -15.23 16.72 -20.64
N TYR A 17 -14.79 17.61 -19.77
CA TYR A 17 -13.52 18.33 -19.85
C TYR A 17 -12.58 17.84 -18.76
N LEU A 18 -11.34 17.55 -19.15
CA LEU A 18 -10.29 17.14 -18.22
C LEU A 18 -9.25 18.25 -18.07
N TYR A 19 -9.06 18.72 -16.84
CA TYR A 19 -8.03 19.69 -16.51
C TYR A 19 -6.98 19.06 -15.60
N VAL A 20 -5.70 19.34 -15.88
CA VAL A 20 -4.58 18.95 -15.01
C VAL A 20 -3.83 20.21 -14.61
N LEU A 21 -3.90 20.55 -13.32
CA LEU A 21 -3.16 21.66 -12.76
C LEU A 21 -1.79 21.17 -12.32
N THR A 22 -0.72 21.78 -12.84
CA THR A 22 0.66 21.44 -12.46
C THR A 22 1.40 22.67 -11.97
N ARG A 23 2.23 22.49 -10.94
CA ARG A 23 3.10 23.56 -10.43
C ARG A 23 4.43 22.98 -9.96
N LYS A 24 5.50 23.72 -10.21
CA LYS A 24 6.81 23.42 -9.62
C LYS A 24 6.88 24.08 -8.25
N LEU A 25 7.14 23.27 -7.22
CA LEU A 25 7.39 23.77 -5.87
C LEU A 25 8.89 23.72 -5.58
N GLN A 26 9.39 24.80 -4.99
CA GLN A 26 10.75 24.91 -4.47
C GLN A 26 10.75 24.37 -3.04
N SER A 27 11.61 23.39 -2.78
CA SER A 27 11.90 22.83 -1.45
C SER A 27 10.68 22.66 -0.51
N PRO A 28 9.63 21.92 -0.92
CA PRO A 28 8.51 21.66 -0.02
C PRO A 28 8.97 20.80 1.18
N LYS A 29 8.33 20.99 2.34
CA LYS A 29 8.50 20.06 3.46
C LYS A 29 7.91 18.72 3.04
N LEU A 30 8.71 17.66 3.19
CA LEU A 30 8.31 16.31 2.78
C LEU A 30 7.54 15.63 3.89
N TRP A 31 6.48 14.92 3.53
CA TRP A 31 5.74 14.06 4.44
C TRP A 31 6.47 12.72 4.62
N SER A 32 6.45 12.22 5.85
CA SER A 32 6.88 10.88 6.27
C SER A 32 6.07 10.47 7.51
N ALA A 33 6.08 9.18 7.87
CA ALA A 33 5.42 8.71 9.09
C ALA A 33 5.96 9.39 10.36
N GLU A 34 7.26 9.71 10.40
CA GLU A 34 7.92 10.34 11.54
C GLU A 34 7.76 11.87 11.54
N LYS A 35 7.66 12.48 10.35
CA LYS A 35 7.46 13.92 10.15
C LYS A 35 6.27 14.13 9.20
N PRO A 36 5.02 14.10 9.70
CA PRO A 36 3.82 14.12 8.88
C PRO A 36 3.47 15.55 8.43
N TYR A 37 4.36 16.20 7.67
CA TYR A 37 4.11 17.54 7.14
C TYR A 37 3.00 17.51 6.08
N LEU A 38 1.91 18.22 6.34
CA LEU A 38 0.78 18.37 5.44
C LEU A 38 0.60 19.82 5.03
N TYR A 39 0.10 20.00 3.83
CA TYR A 39 -0.41 21.24 3.27
C TYR A 39 -1.91 21.07 3.05
N THR A 40 -2.66 22.17 2.99
CA THR A 40 -4.06 22.13 2.53
C THR A 40 -4.09 22.50 1.06
N LEU A 41 -4.55 21.59 0.21
CA LEU A 41 -4.91 21.90 -1.16
C LEU A 41 -6.35 22.43 -1.14
N VAL A 42 -6.57 23.62 -1.69
CA VAL A 42 -7.90 24.19 -1.88
C VAL A 42 -8.14 24.37 -3.37
N VAL A 43 -9.21 23.78 -3.88
CA VAL A 43 -9.65 23.89 -5.27
C VAL A 43 -10.95 24.68 -5.30
N VAL A 44 -10.93 25.84 -5.96
CA VAL A 44 -12.09 26.73 -6.06
C VAL A 44 -12.59 26.74 -7.49
N LEU A 45 -13.83 26.29 -7.71
CA LEU A 45 -14.53 26.46 -8.97
C LEU A 45 -15.15 27.86 -9.00
N LYS A 46 -14.76 28.67 -9.98
CA LYS A 46 -15.33 30.00 -10.20
C LYS A 46 -16.17 30.02 -11.46
N GLY A 47 -17.36 30.60 -11.36
CA GLY A 47 -18.26 30.86 -12.46
C GLY A 47 -17.92 32.16 -13.19
N GLN A 48 -18.87 32.63 -14.00
CA GLN A 48 -18.76 33.92 -14.66
C GLN A 48 -18.60 35.05 -13.62
N TYR A 49 -17.85 36.10 -13.99
CA TYR A 49 -17.59 37.26 -13.14
C TYR A 49 -16.85 36.94 -11.82
N GLY A 50 -16.18 35.78 -11.73
CA GLY A 50 -15.34 35.43 -10.59
C GLY A 50 -16.09 34.95 -9.34
N ARG A 51 -17.42 34.78 -9.42
CA ARG A 51 -18.22 34.21 -8.34
C ARG A 51 -17.78 32.78 -8.04
N VAL A 52 -17.57 32.45 -6.76
CA VAL A 52 -17.32 31.06 -6.33
C VAL A 52 -18.59 30.23 -6.51
N VAL A 53 -18.48 29.14 -7.24
CA VAL A 53 -19.54 28.15 -7.48
C VAL A 53 -19.40 26.99 -6.52
N ASP A 54 -18.17 26.53 -6.32
CA ASP A 54 -17.86 25.39 -5.47
C ASP A 54 -16.42 25.51 -4.92
N CYS A 55 -16.15 24.84 -3.80
CA CYS A 55 -14.85 24.85 -3.15
C CYS A 55 -14.62 23.54 -2.41
N GLU A 56 -13.59 22.81 -2.81
CA GLU A 56 -13.16 21.57 -2.16
C GLU A 56 -11.77 21.72 -1.56
N SER A 57 -11.49 20.96 -0.50
CA SER A 57 -10.17 20.94 0.10
C SER A 57 -9.76 19.58 0.64
N CYS A 58 -8.47 19.30 0.62
CA CYS A 58 -7.92 18.10 1.25
C CYS A 58 -6.50 18.32 1.77
N PRO A 59 -6.06 17.53 2.77
CA PRO A 59 -4.66 17.46 3.17
C PRO A 59 -3.80 16.83 2.06
N VAL A 60 -2.62 17.41 1.84
CA VAL A 60 -1.63 16.92 0.87
C VAL A 60 -0.25 16.93 1.51
N GLY A 61 0.39 15.77 1.59
CA GLY A 61 1.78 15.66 1.94
C GLY A 61 2.65 15.30 0.74
N PHE A 62 3.79 15.96 0.64
CA PHE A 62 4.75 15.74 -0.44
C PHE A 62 5.63 14.54 -0.10
N ARG A 63 5.39 13.41 -0.77
CA ARG A 63 6.26 12.23 -0.67
C ARG A 63 6.47 11.58 -2.02
N LYS A 64 7.49 10.72 -2.11
CA LYS A 64 7.68 9.80 -3.23
C LYS A 64 7.87 8.39 -2.70
N VAL A 65 7.00 7.46 -3.09
CA VAL A 65 7.21 6.03 -2.88
C VAL A 65 7.98 5.49 -4.10
N SER A 66 8.98 4.66 -3.87
CA SER A 66 9.76 4.04 -4.93
C SER A 66 10.36 2.72 -4.46
N LYS A 67 10.85 1.93 -5.41
CA LYS A 67 11.55 0.68 -5.15
C LYS A 67 12.99 0.79 -5.68
N ALA A 68 13.90 0.11 -5.00
CA ALA A 68 15.23 -0.24 -5.49
C ALA A 68 15.45 -1.73 -5.28
N HIS A 69 16.63 -2.25 -5.63
CA HIS A 69 16.94 -3.67 -5.45
C HIS A 69 16.70 -4.10 -3.99
N LYS A 70 15.72 -4.97 -3.78
CA LYS A 70 15.25 -5.51 -2.49
C LYS A 70 14.82 -4.46 -1.45
N GLN A 71 14.52 -3.24 -1.88
CA GLN A 71 14.24 -2.12 -0.99
C GLN A 71 12.97 -1.37 -1.37
N LEU A 72 12.15 -1.08 -0.36
CA LEU A 72 11.07 -0.10 -0.44
C LEU A 72 11.58 1.23 0.11
N LEU A 73 11.34 2.31 -0.62
CA LEU A 73 11.83 3.64 -0.26
C LEU A 73 10.70 4.65 -0.21
N VAL A 74 10.77 5.54 0.78
CA VAL A 74 9.96 6.77 0.85
C VAL A 74 10.93 7.95 0.88
N ASN A 75 10.74 8.89 -0.04
CA ASN A 75 11.61 10.06 -0.22
C ASN A 75 13.09 9.71 -0.48
N GLY A 76 13.35 8.55 -1.10
CA GLY A 76 14.71 8.08 -1.38
C GLY A 76 15.41 7.40 -0.20
N HIS A 77 14.72 7.22 0.93
CA HIS A 77 15.24 6.51 2.10
C HIS A 77 14.54 5.17 2.26
N VAL A 78 15.31 4.12 2.59
CA VAL A 78 14.78 2.79 2.88
C VAL A 78 13.86 2.86 4.10
N VAL A 79 12.67 2.27 4.00
CA VAL A 79 11.72 2.18 5.10
C VAL A 79 11.65 0.77 5.67
N VAL A 80 11.55 0.66 6.99
CA VAL A 80 11.26 -0.59 7.70
C VAL A 80 9.81 -0.53 8.15
N ILE A 81 9.00 -1.46 7.66
CA ILE A 81 7.58 -1.52 8.02
C ILE A 81 7.45 -2.22 9.38
N ARG A 82 7.01 -1.46 10.39
CA ARG A 82 6.62 -1.94 11.71
C ARG A 82 5.11 -1.88 11.81
N GLY A 83 4.45 -2.76 11.07
CA GLY A 83 3.00 -2.75 10.86
C GLY A 83 2.23 -3.71 11.76
N VAL A 84 0.91 -3.51 11.77
CA VAL A 84 -0.10 -4.42 12.33
C VAL A 84 -1.27 -4.48 11.34
N ASN A 85 -1.91 -5.64 11.20
CA ASN A 85 -3.19 -5.75 10.52
C ASN A 85 -4.30 -5.27 11.46
N ARG A 86 -5.21 -4.46 10.93
CA ARG A 86 -6.26 -3.83 11.74
C ARG A 86 -7.62 -4.00 11.07
N HIS A 87 -8.45 -4.86 11.64
CA HIS A 87 -9.86 -4.96 11.27
C HIS A 87 -10.69 -3.87 11.96
N GLU A 88 -11.78 -3.47 11.29
CA GLU A 88 -12.84 -2.65 11.88
C GLU A 88 -13.67 -3.49 12.85
N HIS A 89 -13.34 -3.41 14.13
CA HIS A 89 -14.01 -4.17 15.17
C HIS A 89 -14.25 -3.32 16.43
N HIS A 90 -15.45 -3.44 16.97
CA HIS A 90 -15.85 -2.93 18.27
C HIS A 90 -16.53 -4.04 19.08
N PRO A 91 -16.20 -4.21 20.37
CA PRO A 91 -16.66 -5.34 21.17
C PRO A 91 -18.18 -5.44 21.32
N GLN A 92 -18.91 -4.32 21.21
CA GLN A 92 -20.37 -4.29 21.40
C GLN A 92 -21.17 -4.22 20.10
N VAL A 93 -20.63 -3.60 19.05
CA VAL A 93 -21.39 -3.31 17.82
C VAL A 93 -20.84 -4.01 16.58
N GLY A 94 -19.82 -4.85 16.76
CA GLY A 94 -19.21 -5.59 15.66
C GLY A 94 -18.42 -4.65 14.75
N LYS A 95 -18.79 -4.58 13.46
CA LYS A 95 -18.09 -3.76 12.49
C LYS A 95 -18.43 -2.29 12.70
N ALA A 96 -17.49 -1.55 13.29
CA ALA A 96 -17.58 -0.10 13.46
C ALA A 96 -16.43 0.57 12.72
N ASN A 97 -16.76 1.44 11.77
CA ASN A 97 -15.80 2.31 11.11
C ASN A 97 -15.30 3.31 12.16
N ILE A 98 -14.05 3.16 12.57
CA ILE A 98 -13.36 4.19 13.31
C ILE A 98 -12.41 4.81 12.28
N GLU A 99 -12.63 6.09 11.95
CA GLU A 99 -11.80 6.84 11.01
C GLU A 99 -10.33 6.81 11.49
N ILE A 100 -9.51 5.92 10.94
CA ILE A 100 -8.15 5.64 11.50
C ILE A 100 -7.01 5.87 10.51
N LEU A 101 -7.29 6.35 9.31
CA LEU A 101 -6.22 6.95 8.53
C LEU A 101 -5.99 8.39 8.99
N HIS A 102 -5.55 8.54 10.24
CA HIS A 102 -4.81 9.71 10.65
C HIS A 102 -3.56 9.80 9.77
N ASP A 103 -3.20 10.98 9.30
CA ASP A 103 -2.01 11.26 8.47
C ASP A 103 -0.67 10.97 9.20
N GLN A 104 -0.70 10.20 10.27
CA GLN A 104 0.41 9.77 11.11
C GLN A 104 0.66 8.26 10.87
N GLY A 105 1.55 7.95 9.94
CA GLY A 105 1.93 6.56 9.64
C GLY A 105 1.75 6.18 8.18
N PHE A 106 2.20 4.97 7.84
CA PHE A 106 2.01 4.39 6.52
C PHE A 106 0.76 3.51 6.50
N GLY A 107 -0.08 3.71 5.50
CA GLY A 107 -1.23 2.86 5.19
C GLY A 107 -0.93 1.94 4.01
N LEU A 108 -1.37 0.69 4.13
CA LEU A 108 -1.50 -0.27 3.05
C LEU A 108 -3.02 -0.46 2.91
N ASP A 109 -3.60 0.09 1.85
CA ASP A 109 -5.05 0.06 1.67
C ASP A 109 -5.46 -1.09 0.76
N GLU A 110 -6.53 -1.79 1.12
CA GLU A 110 -6.86 -3.09 0.55
C GLU A 110 -8.27 -3.17 -0.01
N ALA A 111 -8.37 -3.69 -1.23
CA ALA A 111 -9.66 -3.90 -1.85
C ALA A 111 -10.44 -4.96 -1.07
N ASN A 112 -11.72 -4.70 -0.83
CA ASN A 112 -12.61 -5.62 -0.13
C ASN A 112 -12.97 -6.83 -1.02
N ILE A 113 -12.00 -7.75 -1.17
CA ILE A 113 -12.09 -8.97 -1.95
C ILE A 113 -11.35 -10.07 -1.18
N GLU A 114 -12.11 -11.08 -0.75
CA GLU A 114 -11.59 -12.30 -0.16
C GLU A 114 -12.46 -13.49 -0.60
N THR A 115 -11.83 -14.58 -1.04
CA THR A 115 -12.55 -15.80 -1.48
C THR A 115 -11.98 -17.06 -0.85
N HIS A 116 -11.33 -16.95 0.31
CA HIS A 116 -10.64 -18.06 1.00
C HIS A 116 -11.52 -19.32 1.12
N GLY A 117 -12.83 -19.17 1.36
CA GLY A 117 -13.77 -20.30 1.41
C GLY A 117 -13.78 -21.21 0.16
N PHE A 118 -13.39 -20.70 -1.00
CA PHE A 118 -13.30 -21.48 -2.24
C PHE A 118 -12.12 -22.46 -2.26
N ASP A 119 -11.06 -22.25 -1.46
CA ASP A 119 -9.94 -23.18 -1.38
C ASP A 119 -10.37 -24.54 -0.81
N TYR A 120 -11.46 -24.56 -0.04
CA TYR A 120 -12.09 -25.77 0.50
C TYR A 120 -13.17 -26.35 -0.43
N SER A 121 -13.50 -25.67 -1.52
CA SER A 121 -14.63 -25.99 -2.39
C SER A 121 -14.21 -26.77 -3.64
N LYS A 122 -14.08 -28.09 -3.52
CA LYS A 122 -13.62 -28.98 -4.61
C LYS A 122 -14.50 -28.97 -5.88
N HIS A 123 -15.76 -28.56 -5.76
CA HIS A 123 -16.73 -28.58 -6.87
C HIS A 123 -16.96 -27.21 -7.52
N LEU A 124 -16.41 -26.14 -6.95
CA LEU A 124 -16.59 -24.78 -7.44
C LEU A 124 -15.24 -24.24 -7.91
N LYS A 125 -15.24 -23.52 -9.02
CA LYS A 125 -14.07 -22.76 -9.44
C LYS A 125 -13.95 -21.53 -8.55
N ASN A 126 -12.72 -21.16 -8.18
CA ASN A 126 -12.49 -19.88 -7.52
C ASN A 126 -12.94 -18.75 -8.48
N PRO A 127 -13.70 -17.74 -8.00
CA PRO A 127 -14.16 -16.62 -8.81
C PRO A 127 -13.06 -15.91 -9.60
N THR A 128 -11.80 -16.00 -9.16
CA THR A 128 -10.66 -15.37 -9.84
C THR A 128 -10.27 -15.99 -11.17
N LEU A 129 -10.72 -17.21 -11.42
CA LEU A 129 -10.55 -17.94 -12.68
C LEU A 129 -11.75 -17.77 -13.63
N GLU A 130 -12.80 -17.07 -13.19
CA GLU A 130 -14.05 -16.95 -13.92
C GLU A 130 -14.27 -15.51 -14.41
N PRO A 131 -14.29 -15.28 -15.73
CA PRO A 131 -14.41 -13.92 -16.29
C PRO A 131 -15.69 -13.17 -15.88
N ILE A 132 -16.76 -13.90 -15.55
CA ILE A 132 -18.04 -13.32 -15.11
C ILE A 132 -17.88 -12.48 -13.83
N TRP A 133 -16.89 -12.78 -12.99
CA TRP A 133 -16.61 -12.04 -11.76
C TRP A 133 -15.66 -10.86 -11.95
N ALA A 134 -15.07 -10.69 -13.13
CA ALA A 134 -14.08 -9.66 -13.39
C ALA A 134 -14.60 -8.24 -13.13
N SER A 135 -15.86 -7.96 -13.51
CA SER A 135 -16.49 -6.65 -13.28
C SER A 135 -16.70 -6.35 -11.79
N ALA A 136 -17.18 -7.34 -11.03
CA ALA A 136 -17.41 -7.19 -9.59
C ALA A 136 -16.10 -7.00 -8.82
N MET A 137 -15.04 -7.73 -9.19
CA MET A 137 -13.70 -7.54 -8.61
C MET A 137 -13.12 -6.18 -8.96
N LEU A 138 -13.27 -5.75 -10.21
CA LEU A 138 -12.78 -4.45 -10.66
C LEU A 138 -13.51 -3.30 -9.96
N ASP A 139 -14.83 -3.41 -9.74
CA ASP A 139 -15.62 -2.40 -9.02
C ASP A 139 -15.08 -2.16 -7.60
N ARG A 140 -14.71 -3.23 -6.87
CA ARG A 140 -14.10 -3.14 -5.54
C ARG A 140 -12.75 -2.40 -5.57
N VAL A 141 -11.92 -2.71 -6.55
CA VAL A 141 -10.62 -2.04 -6.75
C VAL A 141 -10.78 -0.57 -7.14
N ILE A 142 -11.71 -0.28 -8.05
CA ILE A 142 -12.05 1.10 -8.46
C ILE A 142 -12.52 1.89 -7.24
N GLY A 143 -13.46 1.33 -6.47
CA GLY A 143 -14.02 1.98 -5.30
C GLY A 143 -12.97 2.35 -4.24
N MET A 144 -12.04 1.45 -3.95
CA MET A 144 -10.90 1.72 -3.06
C MET A 144 -10.03 2.86 -3.61
N LEU A 145 -9.50 2.71 -4.83
CA LEU A 145 -8.54 3.67 -5.37
C LEU A 145 -9.15 5.06 -5.56
N GLU A 146 -10.36 5.14 -6.13
CA GLU A 146 -11.00 6.42 -6.42
C GLU A 146 -11.35 7.20 -5.15
N ARG A 147 -11.75 6.48 -4.08
CA ARG A 147 -12.01 7.06 -2.77
C ARG A 147 -10.72 7.58 -2.14
N ASP A 148 -9.64 6.78 -2.17
CA ASP A 148 -8.53 7.01 -1.25
C ASP A 148 -7.23 7.52 -1.89
N LYS A 149 -7.16 7.66 -3.21
CA LYS A 149 -5.94 8.08 -3.94
C LYS A 149 -5.29 9.38 -3.49
N ASN A 150 -6.04 10.26 -2.81
CA ASN A 150 -5.54 11.53 -2.28
C ASN A 150 -4.95 11.40 -0.87
N HIS A 151 -5.15 10.29 -0.15
CA HIS A 151 -4.57 10.10 1.17
C HIS A 151 -3.06 9.91 1.08
N THR A 152 -2.34 10.76 1.82
CA THR A 152 -0.89 10.78 1.80
C THR A 152 -0.31 9.60 2.57
N CYS A 153 -0.96 9.14 3.62
CA CYS A 153 -0.50 7.99 4.40
C CYS A 153 -0.42 6.69 3.58
N ILE A 154 -1.28 6.51 2.57
CA ILE A 154 -1.34 5.28 1.78
C ILE A 154 -0.11 5.17 0.89
N ILE A 155 0.78 4.22 1.13
CA ILE A 155 1.98 3.99 0.30
C ILE A 155 1.84 2.80 -0.64
N SER A 156 0.83 1.95 -0.42
CA SER A 156 0.58 0.77 -1.22
C SER A 156 -0.92 0.48 -1.35
N TRP A 157 -1.27 -0.08 -2.51
CA TRP A 157 -2.56 -0.72 -2.76
C TRP A 157 -2.41 -2.24 -2.61
N SER A 158 -3.42 -2.90 -2.06
CA SER A 158 -3.59 -4.36 -2.10
C SER A 158 -4.73 -4.73 -3.03
N LEU A 159 -4.56 -5.81 -3.79
CA LEU A 159 -5.65 -6.36 -4.62
C LEU A 159 -6.76 -7.04 -3.79
N GLY A 160 -6.51 -7.29 -2.50
CA GLY A 160 -7.37 -8.07 -1.60
C GLY A 160 -6.55 -9.14 -0.87
N ASN A 161 -7.25 -10.01 -0.14
CA ASN A 161 -6.63 -11.04 0.69
C ASN A 161 -7.14 -12.44 0.31
N GLU A 162 -6.29 -13.46 0.38
CA GLU A 162 -6.64 -14.89 0.27
C GLU A 162 -7.75 -15.21 -0.74
N PHE A 163 -7.68 -14.64 -1.96
CA PHE A 163 -8.71 -14.86 -2.98
C PHE A 163 -8.18 -15.66 -4.17
N GLY A 164 -7.16 -16.49 -3.93
CA GLY A 164 -6.57 -17.38 -4.92
C GLY A 164 -5.68 -16.63 -5.93
N PHE A 165 -5.52 -17.17 -7.13
CA PHE A 165 -4.83 -16.47 -8.22
C PHE A 165 -5.40 -16.88 -9.58
N GLY A 166 -5.54 -15.92 -10.49
CA GLY A 166 -6.23 -16.14 -11.76
C GLY A 166 -6.20 -14.92 -12.67
N THR A 167 -6.75 -15.05 -13.88
CA THR A 167 -6.69 -14.04 -14.94
C THR A 167 -7.22 -12.67 -14.52
N ASN A 168 -8.20 -12.64 -13.61
CA ASN A 168 -8.80 -11.40 -13.13
C ASN A 168 -7.75 -10.51 -12.44
N HIS A 169 -6.78 -11.07 -11.71
CA HIS A 169 -5.74 -10.29 -11.02
C HIS A 169 -4.87 -9.46 -11.98
N PHE A 170 -4.57 -9.99 -13.17
CA PHE A 170 -3.81 -9.23 -14.16
C PHE A 170 -4.58 -8.00 -14.63
N ALA A 171 -5.90 -8.12 -14.80
CA ALA A 171 -6.75 -6.99 -15.15
C ALA A 171 -6.81 -5.95 -14.03
N LEU A 172 -6.98 -6.39 -12.77
CA LEU A 172 -6.99 -5.49 -11.60
C LEU A 172 -5.64 -4.75 -11.46
N ALA A 173 -4.53 -5.49 -11.48
CA ALA A 173 -3.19 -4.93 -11.35
C ALA A 173 -2.84 -3.98 -12.50
N GLY A 174 -3.17 -4.36 -13.73
CA GLY A 174 -2.99 -3.53 -14.91
C GLY A 174 -3.79 -2.23 -14.82
N TRP A 175 -5.03 -2.29 -14.35
CA TRP A 175 -5.88 -1.12 -14.17
C TRP A 175 -5.31 -0.17 -13.12
N ILE A 176 -4.96 -0.66 -11.91
CA ILE A 176 -4.36 0.16 -10.86
C ILE A 176 -3.10 0.85 -11.37
N ARG A 177 -2.18 0.10 -11.99
CA ARG A 177 -0.92 0.66 -12.52
C ARG A 177 -1.15 1.72 -13.60
N GLY A 178 -2.23 1.58 -14.37
CA GLY A 178 -2.66 2.58 -15.36
C GLY A 178 -3.25 3.86 -14.73
N GLN A 179 -3.87 3.77 -13.55
CA GLN A 179 -4.45 4.92 -12.85
C GLN A 179 -3.48 5.61 -11.89
N ASP A 180 -2.72 4.83 -11.11
CA ASP A 180 -1.81 5.31 -10.08
C ASP A 180 -0.49 4.54 -10.09
N SER A 181 0.56 5.22 -10.57
CA SER A 181 1.94 4.74 -10.54
C SER A 181 2.76 5.35 -9.40
N SER A 182 2.14 6.13 -8.51
CA SER A 182 2.82 6.80 -7.40
C SER A 182 2.98 5.94 -6.14
N ARG A 183 2.34 4.76 -6.13
CA ARG A 183 2.32 3.78 -5.03
C ARG A 183 2.72 2.41 -5.56
N VAL A 184 3.11 1.53 -4.64
CA VAL A 184 3.42 0.12 -4.96
C VAL A 184 2.17 -0.74 -4.82
N LEU A 185 2.03 -1.75 -5.66
CA LEU A 185 0.93 -2.72 -5.59
C LEU A 185 1.39 -3.99 -4.87
N HIS A 186 0.61 -4.53 -3.95
CA HIS A 186 0.89 -5.86 -3.38
C HIS A 186 -0.31 -6.79 -3.48
N TYR A 187 -0.02 -8.09 -3.48
CA TYR A 187 -1.01 -9.15 -3.39
C TYR A 187 -0.32 -10.45 -2.98
N GLU A 188 -0.80 -11.06 -1.90
CA GLU A 188 -0.23 -12.29 -1.34
C GLU A 188 -0.58 -13.51 -2.20
N GLY A 189 -1.83 -13.63 -2.68
CA GLY A 189 -2.29 -14.84 -3.33
C GLY A 189 -1.48 -15.25 -4.56
N GLY A 190 -1.41 -16.56 -4.81
CA GLY A 190 -0.56 -17.12 -5.85
C GLY A 190 0.91 -17.28 -5.42
N GLY A 191 1.15 -17.51 -4.13
CA GLY A 191 2.47 -17.77 -3.55
C GLY A 191 3.32 -16.51 -3.32
N SER A 192 2.67 -15.35 -3.26
CA SER A 192 3.26 -14.04 -2.93
C SER A 192 4.35 -13.55 -3.88
N TRP A 193 4.43 -14.17 -5.07
CA TRP A 193 5.53 -13.98 -6.03
C TRP A 193 5.10 -13.54 -7.43
N THR A 194 3.80 -13.38 -7.65
CA THR A 194 3.23 -13.21 -8.99
C THR A 194 3.67 -11.88 -9.64
N PRO A 195 3.56 -11.75 -10.97
CA PRO A 195 3.81 -10.46 -11.65
C PRO A 195 2.83 -9.33 -11.26
N CYS A 196 1.74 -9.67 -10.57
CA CYS A 196 0.76 -8.71 -10.08
C CYS A 196 1.22 -7.97 -8.81
N THR A 197 2.29 -8.43 -8.15
CA THR A 197 2.84 -7.79 -6.95
C THR A 197 4.20 -7.13 -7.17
N ASP A 198 4.35 -5.93 -6.65
CA ASP A 198 5.59 -5.14 -6.61
C ASP A 198 6.47 -5.46 -5.40
N ILE A 199 5.90 -6.16 -4.40
CA ILE A 199 6.52 -6.55 -3.13
C ILE A 199 6.29 -8.06 -2.94
N VAL A 200 7.33 -8.80 -2.57
CA VAL A 200 7.17 -10.17 -2.09
C VAL A 200 6.51 -10.10 -0.72
N CYS A 201 5.26 -10.55 -0.62
CA CYS A 201 4.42 -10.26 0.55
C CYS A 201 3.75 -11.49 1.17
N PRO A 202 4.52 -12.48 1.63
CA PRO A 202 3.96 -13.70 2.19
C PRO A 202 3.35 -13.48 3.57
N MET A 203 2.39 -14.33 3.91
CA MET A 203 1.87 -14.46 5.26
C MET A 203 2.59 -15.58 6.03
N TYR A 204 2.91 -15.33 7.30
CA TYR A 204 3.45 -16.31 8.25
C TYR A 204 4.72 -17.05 7.81
N MET A 205 5.49 -16.46 6.88
CA MET A 205 6.72 -17.06 6.39
C MET A 205 7.77 -17.20 7.49
N ARG A 206 8.42 -18.36 7.53
CA ARG A 206 9.50 -18.65 8.48
C ARG A 206 10.77 -17.86 8.12
N VAL A 207 11.54 -17.48 9.14
CA VAL A 207 12.75 -16.65 8.99
C VAL A 207 13.76 -17.27 8.02
N TRP A 208 13.98 -18.59 8.05
CA TRP A 208 14.93 -19.23 7.14
C TRP A 208 14.50 -19.17 5.68
N ASP A 209 13.19 -19.17 5.39
CA ASP A 209 12.68 -19.00 4.03
C ASP A 209 12.81 -17.54 3.58
N MET A 210 12.61 -16.57 4.49
CA MET A 210 12.93 -15.16 4.22
C MET A 210 14.42 -14.97 3.87
N VAL A 211 15.33 -15.65 4.57
CA VAL A 211 16.77 -15.58 4.28
C VAL A 211 17.10 -16.15 2.90
N LYS A 212 16.45 -17.25 2.47
CA LYS A 212 16.63 -17.79 1.12
C LYS A 212 16.27 -16.76 0.06
N ILE A 213 15.14 -16.08 0.24
CA ILE A 213 14.67 -15.01 -0.66
C ILE A 213 15.61 -13.81 -0.66
N ALA A 214 16.05 -13.39 0.53
CA ALA A 214 16.99 -12.28 0.69
C ALA A 214 18.32 -12.57 -0.02
N ASN A 215 18.70 -13.85 -0.16
CA ASN A 215 19.91 -14.28 -0.86
C ASN A 215 19.69 -14.68 -2.34
N ASP A 216 18.44 -14.83 -2.79
CA ASP A 216 18.15 -15.15 -4.20
C ASP A 216 18.51 -13.97 -5.11
N PRO A 217 19.49 -14.10 -6.02
CA PRO A 217 19.91 -13.00 -6.89
C PRO A 217 18.88 -12.66 -7.98
N THR A 218 17.92 -13.55 -8.25
CA THR A 218 16.91 -13.37 -9.29
C THR A 218 15.70 -12.57 -8.80
N GLU A 219 15.46 -12.57 -7.48
CA GLU A 219 14.45 -11.70 -6.88
C GLU A 219 15.01 -10.30 -6.65
N THR A 220 14.30 -9.28 -7.11
CA THR A 220 14.72 -7.88 -7.04
C THR A 220 13.76 -7.00 -6.24
N ARG A 221 12.57 -7.50 -5.92
CA ARG A 221 11.55 -6.81 -5.15
C ARG A 221 11.87 -6.85 -3.66
N PRO A 222 11.44 -5.85 -2.88
CA PRO A 222 11.49 -5.92 -1.44
C PRO A 222 10.58 -7.04 -0.90
N LEU A 223 10.96 -7.60 0.24
CA LEU A 223 10.15 -8.56 0.99
C LEU A 223 9.54 -7.87 2.23
N VAL A 224 8.22 -7.92 2.35
CA VAL A 224 7.46 -7.38 3.49
C VAL A 224 6.34 -8.35 3.79
N LEU A 225 6.36 -9.01 4.95
CA LEU A 225 5.30 -9.95 5.32
C LEU A 225 3.99 -9.16 5.52
N CYS A 226 2.94 -9.51 4.78
CA CYS A 226 1.62 -8.90 4.98
C CYS A 226 1.02 -9.35 6.33
N GLU A 227 1.31 -10.58 6.76
CA GLU A 227 0.96 -11.11 8.07
C GLU A 227 2.14 -11.87 8.68
N TYR A 228 2.36 -11.72 9.98
CA TYR A 228 3.36 -12.46 10.73
C TYR A 228 3.01 -12.51 12.21
N SER A 229 3.66 -13.41 12.97
CA SER A 229 3.56 -13.47 14.44
C SER A 229 2.11 -13.51 14.95
N HIS A 230 1.37 -14.56 14.57
CA HIS A 230 -0.04 -14.72 14.91
C HIS A 230 -0.30 -14.66 16.44
N THR A 231 -0.96 -13.61 16.93
CA THR A 231 -1.17 -13.37 18.37
C THR A 231 -2.51 -13.90 18.89
N MET A 232 -2.76 -15.21 18.78
CA MET A 232 -3.96 -15.83 19.38
C MET A 232 -3.78 -16.15 20.87
N LYS A 233 -4.56 -15.48 21.73
CA LYS A 233 -4.84 -15.76 23.17
C LYS A 233 -3.70 -15.75 24.20
N ALA A 234 -2.44 -15.60 23.82
CA ALA A 234 -1.38 -15.18 24.71
C ALA A 234 -0.46 -14.23 23.96
N VAL A 235 -0.16 -13.08 24.55
CA VAL A 235 0.89 -12.19 24.04
C VAL A 235 2.20 -12.94 24.20
N MET A 236 2.58 -13.67 23.16
CA MET A 236 3.91 -14.20 23.07
C MET A 236 4.80 -12.98 22.81
N GLU A 237 5.47 -12.51 23.86
CA GLU A 237 6.61 -11.59 23.74
C GLU A 237 7.66 -12.26 22.86
N ILE A 238 7.50 -12.17 21.54
CA ILE A 238 8.58 -12.36 20.57
C ILE A 238 9.05 -10.96 20.17
N PHE A 239 9.36 -10.15 21.17
CA PHE A 239 10.38 -9.13 20.98
C PHE A 239 11.72 -9.82 21.24
N ILE A 240 12.57 -9.87 20.21
CA ILE A 240 14.00 -10.26 20.26
C ILE A 240 14.28 -11.75 19.99
N HIS A 241 14.38 -12.10 18.70
CA HIS A 241 15.54 -12.86 18.21
C HIS A 241 15.90 -12.62 16.74
N ILE A 242 15.02 -11.98 15.97
CA ILE A 242 15.27 -11.66 14.55
C ILE A 242 16.37 -10.58 14.38
N GLY A 243 16.61 -9.73 15.39
CA GLY A 243 17.66 -8.70 15.36
C GLY A 243 19.07 -9.17 15.73
N LYS A 244 19.24 -10.33 16.40
CA LYS A 244 20.55 -10.80 16.91
C LYS A 244 21.18 -11.91 16.07
N GLN A 245 20.37 -12.76 15.43
CA GLN A 245 20.89 -13.83 14.57
C GLN A 245 21.31 -13.37 13.16
N LEU A 246 20.83 -12.20 12.70
CA LEU A 246 21.28 -11.62 11.43
C LEU A 246 22.59 -10.81 11.55
N THR A 247 23.10 -10.57 12.76
CA THR A 247 24.31 -9.76 13.00
C THR A 247 25.52 -10.55 13.50
N THR A 248 25.45 -11.87 13.68
CA THR A 248 26.55 -12.63 14.31
C THR A 248 27.26 -13.68 13.43
N HIS A 249 26.94 -13.79 12.13
CA HIS A 249 27.68 -14.72 11.24
C HIS A 249 27.95 -14.24 9.81
N LEU A 250 28.10 -12.93 9.58
CA LEU A 250 28.57 -12.41 8.27
C LEU A 250 29.77 -11.50 8.45
N ASP A 251 30.89 -12.09 8.89
CA ASP A 251 32.22 -11.54 8.69
C ASP A 251 32.58 -11.65 7.20
N SER A 252 32.20 -10.66 6.41
CA SER A 252 33.05 -10.01 5.40
C SER A 252 32.22 -9.11 4.48
N LYS A 253 32.42 -7.80 4.64
CA LYS A 253 32.24 -6.71 3.64
C LYS A 253 30.82 -6.52 3.06
N GLU A 254 30.16 -5.49 3.61
CA GLU A 254 29.15 -4.64 2.95
C GLU A 254 27.86 -5.33 2.44
N ALA A 255 26.93 -5.62 3.36
CA ALA A 255 25.51 -5.75 3.05
C ALA A 255 24.67 -5.00 4.09
N LEU A 256 24.24 -3.79 3.73
CA LEU A 256 23.35 -2.91 4.49
C LEU A 256 21.94 -3.52 4.60
N PHE A 257 21.70 -4.29 5.66
CA PHE A 257 20.34 -4.49 6.18
C PHE A 257 20.09 -3.46 7.28
N GLY A 258 19.28 -2.44 6.97
CA GLY A 258 18.88 -1.41 7.92
C GLY A 258 17.97 -1.99 9.01
N ILE A 259 18.57 -2.51 10.08
CA ILE A 259 17.90 -2.78 11.36
C ILE A 259 18.53 -1.81 12.37
N GLY A 260 17.74 -0.85 12.84
CA GLY A 260 18.21 0.27 13.66
C GLY A 260 18.91 -0.19 14.95
N LEU A 261 20.17 0.26 15.11
CA LEU A 261 20.87 0.28 16.39
C LEU A 261 20.22 1.31 17.32
N ILE A 262 19.75 0.88 18.49
CA ILE A 262 19.59 1.75 19.66
C ILE A 262 20.85 1.61 20.51
N ARG A 263 21.66 2.67 20.58
CA ARG A 263 22.73 2.81 21.56
C ARG A 263 22.09 3.13 22.92
N VAL A 264 22.19 2.21 23.88
CA VAL A 264 22.06 2.56 25.30
C VAL A 264 23.47 2.70 25.84
N LYS A 265 23.83 3.91 26.24
CA LYS A 265 25.00 4.15 27.10
C LYS A 265 24.72 3.47 28.44
N VAL A 266 25.66 2.63 28.88
CA VAL A 266 25.93 2.45 30.31
C VAL A 266 26.92 3.53 30.70
#